data_AF-A0A1Y4ULA4-F1
#
_entry.id   AF-A0A1Y4ULA4-F1
#
_cell.length_a   1.000
_cell.length_b   1.000
_cell.length_c   1.000
_cell.angle_alpha   90.00
_cell.angle_beta   90.00
_cell.angle_gamma   90.00
#
_symmetry.space_group_name_H-M   'P 1'
#
loop_
_entity.id
_entity.type
_entity.pdbx_description
1 polymer ?
#
loop_
_entity_poly.entity_id
_entity_poly.type
_entity_poly.pdbx_seq_one_letter_code
_entity_poly.pdbx_strand_id
1 'polypeptide(L)' 'MSDYTGLNFNEVLELDCYTYKVLLRDAYIYKMSQSKEGREYLQECYLLQQTEPDRKALRKKFGGDSL' A
#
# COMPACT_ATOMS: atom_id res chain seq x y z
N MET A 1 13.24 5.12 -1.12
CA MET A 1 13.90 4.21 -2.08
C MET A 1 15.21 3.72 -1.50
N SER A 2 16.16 4.61 -1.19
CA SER A 2 17.37 4.24 -0.45
C SER A 2 17.06 3.65 0.94
N ASP A 3 16.21 4.29 1.74
CA ASP A 3 15.82 3.76 3.07
C ASP A 3 15.14 2.38 3.06
N TYR A 4 14.57 1.99 1.92
CA TYR A 4 13.87 0.70 1.76
C TYR A 4 14.80 -0.38 1.19
N THR A 5 15.61 -0.03 0.19
CA THR A 5 16.43 -0.99 -0.57
C THR A 5 17.90 -1.01 -0.17
N GLY A 6 18.38 0.02 0.53
CA GLY A 6 19.79 0.24 0.82
C GLY A 6 20.63 0.75 -0.35
N LEU A 7 20.05 0.87 -1.56
CA LEU A 7 20.79 1.22 -2.76
C LEU A 7 21.18 2.70 -2.78
N ASN A 8 22.37 2.97 -3.29
CA ASN A 8 22.84 4.32 -3.62
C ASN A 8 22.43 4.72 -5.06
N PHE A 9 22.64 5.98 -5.42
CA PHE A 9 22.22 6.50 -6.74
C PHE A 9 22.84 5.77 -7.93
N ASN A 10 24.12 5.39 -7.85
CA ASN A 10 24.79 4.70 -8.94
C ASN A 10 24.19 3.31 -9.14
N GLU A 11 23.95 2.57 -8.06
CA GLU A 11 23.33 1.24 -8.11
C GLU A 11 21.89 1.30 -8.66
N VAL A 12 21.15 2.36 -8.35
CA VAL A 12 19.80 2.57 -8.89
C VAL A 12 19.82 2.84 -10.40
N LEU A 13 20.83 3.54 -10.92
CA LEU A 13 20.95 3.84 -12.35
C LEU A 13 21.28 2.60 -13.19
N GLU A 14 21.89 1.58 -12.58
CA GLU A 14 22.20 0.30 -13.24
C GLU A 14 20.99 -0.65 -13.27
N LEU A 15 19.88 -0.31 -12.60
CA LEU A 15 18.68 -1.15 -12.62
C LEU A 15 17.96 -1.07 -13.95
N ASP A 16 17.41 -2.21 -14.38
CA ASP A 16 16.47 -2.21 -15.49
C ASP A 16 15.15 -1.50 -15.10
N CYS A 17 14.41 -1.07 -16.13
CA CYS A 17 13.19 -0.29 -15.95
C CYS A 17 12.11 -1.02 -15.14
N TYR A 18 12.00 -2.34 -15.25
CA TYR A 18 10.99 -3.10 -14.51
C TYR A 18 11.36 -3.19 -13.03
N THR A 19 12.61 -3.57 -12.74
CA THR A 19 13.11 -3.67 -11.36
C THR A 19 13.04 -2.32 -10.65
N TYR A 20 13.47 -1.24 -11.32
CA TYR A 20 13.38 0.11 -10.77
C TYR A 20 11.93 0.48 -10.39
N LYS A 21 10.96 0.25 -11.28
CA LYS A 21 9.55 0.60 -11.05
C LYS A 21 8.93 -0.19 -9.90
N VAL A 22 9.24 -1.49 -9.78
CA VAL A 22 8.73 -2.32 -8.69
C VAL A 22 9.28 -1.84 -7.35
N LEU A 23 10.60 -1.65 -7.26
CA LEU A 23 11.22 -1.19 -6.02
C LEU A 23 10.78 0.22 -5.63
N LEU A 24 10.58 1.11 -6.61
CA LEU A 24 10.06 2.45 -6.36
C LEU A 24 8.66 2.41 -5.73
N ARG A 25 7.76 1.57 -6.27
CA ARG A 25 6.42 1.37 -5.72
C ARG A 25 6.49 0.85 -4.29
N ASP A 26 7.28 -0.19 -4.06
CA ASP A 26 7.37 -0.84 -2.76
C ASP A 26 8.00 0.09 -1.71
N ALA A 27 9.03 0.86 -2.11
CA ALA A 27 9.62 1.89 -1.26
C ALA A 27 8.64 3.01 -0.90
N TYR A 28 7.75 3.40 -1.82
CA TYR A 28 6.73 4.40 -1.57
C TYR A 28 5.70 3.88 -0.56
N ILE A 29 5.21 2.66 -0.74
CA ILE A 29 4.30 1.99 0.21
C ILE A 29 4.96 1.86 1.58
N TYR A 30 6.22 1.41 1.62
CA TYR A 30 6.99 1.33 2.87
C TYR A 30 7.04 2.68 3.57
N LYS A 31 7.37 3.77 2.86
CA LYS A 31 7.41 5.12 3.43
C LYS A 31 6.05 5.54 4.01
N MET A 32 4.95 5.31 3.27
CA MET A 32 3.60 5.66 3.74
C MET A 32 3.18 4.81 4.95
N SER A 33 3.63 3.56 5.05
CA SER A 33 3.28 2.70 6.18
C SER A 33 3.86 3.14 7.53
N GLN A 34 4.90 4.00 7.54
CA GLN A 34 5.60 4.41 8.75
C GLN A 34 4.78 5.41 9.61
N SER A 35 4.00 6.30 9.00
CA SER A 35 3.19 7.29 9.74
C SER A 35 1.72 6.88 9.84
N LYS A 36 0.98 7.49 10.76
CA LYS A 36 -0.46 7.25 10.90
C LYS A 36 -1.20 7.74 9.66
N GLU A 37 -0.91 8.97 9.25
CA GLU A 37 -1.52 9.64 8.10
C GLU A 37 -1.22 8.88 6.80
N GLY A 38 -0.02 8.31 6.67
CA GLY A 38 0.34 7.52 5.51
C GLY A 38 -0.37 6.15 5.48
N ARG A 39 -0.61 5.51 6.63
CA ARG A 39 -1.45 4.31 6.70
C ARG A 39 -2.90 4.60 6.35
N GLU A 40 -3.44 5.74 6.80
CA GLU A 40 -4.78 6.21 6.42
C GLU A 40 -4.87 6.45 4.90
N TYR A 41 -3.89 7.10 4.30
CA TYR A 41 -3.80 7.27 2.85
C TYR A 41 -3.80 5.93 2.08
N LEU A 42 -3.02 4.94 2.53
CA LEU A 42 -2.99 3.61 1.91
C LEU A 42 -4.34 2.89 2.06
N GLN A 43 -5.01 3.04 3.20
CA GLN A 43 -6.35 2.49 3.45
C GLN A 43 -7.37 3.10 2.49
N GLU A 44 -7.35 4.42 2.28
CA GLU A 44 -8.22 5.10 1.31
C GLU A 44 -7.97 4.60 -0.11
N CYS A 45 -6.70 4.50 -0.52
CA CYS A 45 -6.32 3.95 -1.82
C CYS A 45 -6.86 2.52 -2.01
N TYR A 46 -6.77 1.67 -0.99
CA TYR A 46 -7.33 0.32 -1.02
C TYR A 46 -8.86 0.34 -1.17
N LEU A 47 -9.56 1.23 -0.45
CA LEU A 47 -11.00 1.38 -0.54
C LEU A 47 -11.45 1.85 -1.93
N LEU A 48 -10.72 2.79 -2.54
CA LEU A 48 -11.01 3.28 -3.90
C LEU A 48 -10.85 2.21 -4.98
N GLN A 49 -10.03 1.18 -4.73
CA GLN A 49 -9.86 0.05 -5.65
C GLN A 49 -10.97 -1.00 -5.52
N GLN A 50 -11.79 -0.95 -4.46
CA GLN A 50 -12.89 -1.90 -4.30
C GLN A 50 -14.03 -1.55 -5.26
N THR A 51 -14.40 -2.51 -6.11
CA THR A 51 -15.59 -2.38 -6.98
C THR A 51 -16.83 -3.00 -6.35
N GLU A 52 -16.66 -3.81 -5.31
CA GLU A 52 -17.74 -4.49 -4.61
C GLU A 52 -17.66 -4.22 -3.10
N PRO A 53 -18.82 -4.15 -2.41
CA PRO A 53 -18.83 -3.95 -0.97
C PRO A 53 -18.35 -5.21 -0.24
N ASP A 54 -17.51 -5.04 0.78
CA ASP A 54 -17.13 -6.12 1.69
C ASP A 54 -18.32 -6.51 2.59
N ARG A 55 -19.18 -7.38 2.06
CA ARG A 55 -20.38 -7.87 2.74
C ARG A 55 -20.07 -8.57 4.06
N LYS A 56 -18.89 -9.20 4.19
CA LYS A 56 -18.48 -9.90 5.42
C LYS A 56 -18.17 -8.89 6.51
N ALA A 57 -17.40 -7.84 6.20
CA ALA A 57 -17.13 -6.76 7.13
C ALA A 57 -18.41 -6.01 7.52
N LEU A 58 -19.29 -5.74 6.55
CA LEU A 58 -20.59 -5.11 6.80
C LEU A 58 -21.47 -5.96 7.73
N ARG A 59 -21.58 -7.27 7.49
CA ARG A 59 -22.38 -8.16 8.35
C ARG A 59 -21.78 -8.30 9.76
N LYS A 60 -20.45 -8.31 9.89
CA LYS A 60 -19.80 -8.28 11.22
C LYS A 60 -20.07 -6.98 11.98
N LYS A 61 -20.10 -5.84 11.27
CA LYS A 61 -20.26 -4.51 11.87
C LYS A 61 -21.72 -4.16 12.18
N PHE A 62 -22.66 -4.62 11.36
CA PHE A 62 -24.07 -4.21 11.40
C PHE A 62 -25.06 -5.37 11.59
N GLY A 63 -24.64 -6.64 11.54
CA GLY A 63 -25.53 -7.80 11.51
C GLY A 63 -25.76 -8.51 12.84
N GLY A 64 -25.82 -7.80 13.98
CA GLY A 64 -26.11 -8.43 15.27
C GLY A 64 -27.52 -9.06 15.34
N ASP A 65 -27.58 -10.33 15.74
CA ASP A 65 -28.70 -11.17 16.23
C ASP A 65 -30.13 -10.95 15.71
N SER A 66 -30.34 -10.55 14.46
CA SER A 66 -31.69 -10.51 13.86
C SER A 66 -31.64 -10.59 12.34
N LEU A 67 -31.43 -11.79 11.78
CA LEU A 67 -31.91 -12.23 10.46
C LEU A 67 -32.06 -13.75 10.48
#